data_AF-A0A5N5TJ65-F1
#
_entry.id   AF-A0A5N5TJ65-F1
#
_cell.length_a   1.000
_cell.length_b   1.000
_cell.length_c   1.000
_cell.angle_alpha   90.00
_cell.angle_beta   90.00
_cell.angle_gamma   90.00
#
_symmetry.space_group_name_H-M   'P 1'
#
loop_
_entity.id
_entity.type
_entity.pdbx_description
1 polymer ?
#
loop_
_entity_poly.entity_id
_entity_poly.type
_entity_poly.pdbx_seq_one_letter_code
_entity_poly.pdbx_strand_id
1 'polypeptide(L)'
;MKRLGFQKFCAHGGNWGGLISSAMATLYPENVIAMHSNSPIINTPATNIQHIFGSILPSRVMVSVHDENLFFPLFERFNDIWRETGPLHLHTTKPDTIGEDLSLYVPINIFVEN
;
A
#
# COMPACT_ATOMS: atom_id res chain seq x y z
N MET A 1 -0.63 -21.19 8.82
CA MET A 1 0.37 -21.45 9.89
C MET A 1 -0.08 -22.50 10.89
N LYS A 2 -1.22 -22.37 11.58
CA LYS A 2 -1.73 -23.40 12.51
C LYS A 2 -1.82 -24.82 11.92
N ARG A 3 -2.36 -24.97 10.70
CA ARG A 3 -2.42 -26.26 9.98
C ARG A 3 -1.04 -26.88 9.70
N LEU A 4 0.01 -26.06 9.63
CA LEU A 4 1.40 -26.48 9.44
C LEU A 4 2.12 -26.72 10.78
N GLY A 5 1.43 -26.58 11.93
CA GLY A 5 2.00 -26.77 13.26
C GLY A 5 2.78 -25.57 13.83
N PHE A 6 2.94 -24.48 13.07
CA PHE A 6 3.68 -23.30 13.53
C PHE A 6 2.82 -22.44 14.47
N GLN A 7 3.22 -22.39 15.74
CA GLN A 7 2.61 -21.53 16.76
C GLN A 7 3.18 -20.11 16.75
N LYS A 8 4.45 -19.95 16.37
CA LYS A 8 5.13 -18.65 16.27
C LYS A 8 5.82 -18.54 14.91
N PHE A 9 5.66 -17.42 14.22
CA PHE A 9 6.22 -17.20 12.89
C PHE A 9 6.42 -15.71 12.60
N CYS A 10 7.28 -15.42 11.63
CA CYS A 10 7.46 -14.06 11.09
C CYS A 10 6.58 -13.87 9.84
N ALA A 11 6.04 -12.67 9.65
CA ALA A 11 5.29 -12.31 8.46
C ALA A 11 6.07 -11.31 7.60
N HIS A 12 6.12 -11.55 6.29
CA HIS A 12 6.65 -10.60 5.33
C HIS A 12 5.65 -10.37 4.21
N GLY A 13 5.50 -9.11 3.77
CA GLY A 13 4.70 -8.80 2.61
C GLY A 13 4.91 -7.40 2.05
N GLY A 14 4.69 -7.29 0.74
CA GLY A 14 4.55 -6.03 0.01
C GLY A 14 3.18 -5.90 -0.61
N ASN A 15 2.84 -4.72 -1.12
CA ASN A 15 1.50 -4.42 -1.66
C ASN A 15 0.38 -4.93 -0.73
N TRP A 16 -0.61 -5.68 -1.25
CA TRP A 16 -1.65 -6.35 -0.46
C TRP A 16 -1.10 -7.29 0.62
N GLY A 17 0.01 -7.98 0.36
CA GLY A 17 0.67 -8.82 1.35
C GLY A 17 1.20 -8.02 2.54
N GLY A 18 1.57 -6.76 2.34
CA GLY A 18 1.95 -5.82 3.41
C GLY A 18 0.76 -5.48 4.31
N LEU A 19 -0.40 -5.17 3.71
CA LEU A 19 -1.66 -4.93 4.43
C LEU A 19 -2.10 -6.18 5.23
N ILE A 20 -2.06 -7.36 4.61
CA ILE A 20 -2.40 -8.62 5.26
C ILE A 20 -1.42 -8.93 6.39
N SER A 21 -0.11 -8.73 6.17
CA SER A 21 0.91 -8.94 7.20
C SER A 21 0.71 -8.00 8.40
N SER A 22 0.37 -6.74 8.14
CA SER A 22 0.02 -5.77 9.19
C SER A 22 -1.21 -6.20 9.98
N ALA A 23 -2.29 -6.60 9.29
CA ALA A 23 -3.48 -7.11 9.95
C ALA A 23 -3.20 -8.38 10.77
N MET A 24 -2.39 -9.32 10.26
CA MET A 24 -2.01 -10.51 11.01
C MET A 24 -1.21 -10.18 12.28
N ALA A 25 -0.26 -9.25 12.20
CA ALA A 25 0.53 -8.82 13.34
C ALA A 25 -0.34 -8.13 14.40
N THR A 26 -1.35 -7.35 13.99
CA THR A 26 -2.30 -6.70 14.89
C THR A 26 -3.28 -7.69 15.53
N LEU A 27 -3.82 -8.64 14.77
CA LEU A 27 -4.86 -9.56 15.24
C LEU A 27 -4.31 -10.76 16.02
N TYR A 28 -3.09 -11.21 15.71
CA TYR A 28 -2.48 -12.41 16.30
C TYR A 28 -1.05 -12.16 16.83
N PRO A 29 -0.86 -11.18 17.73
CA PRO A 29 0.47 -10.80 18.21
C PRO A 29 1.22 -11.92 18.94
N GLU A 30 0.51 -12.89 19.53
CA GLU A 30 1.14 -14.06 20.17
C GLU A 30 1.76 -15.04 19.15
N ASN A 31 1.23 -15.06 17.93
CA ASN A 31 1.68 -15.95 16.86
C ASN A 31 2.66 -15.25 15.91
N VAL A 32 2.44 -13.96 15.61
CA VAL A 32 3.31 -13.19 14.72
C VAL A 32 4.39 -12.49 15.54
N ILE A 33 5.55 -13.13 15.66
CA ILE A 33 6.64 -12.64 16.51
C ILE A 33 7.44 -11.49 15.88
N ALA A 34 7.35 -11.33 14.55
CA ALA A 34 7.95 -10.22 13.82
C ALA A 34 7.22 -9.98 12.50
N MET A 35 7.24 -8.74 12.03
CA MET A 35 6.72 -8.36 10.72
C MET A 35 7.75 -7.52 9.96
N HIS A 36 7.93 -7.81 8.67
CA HIS A 36 8.71 -7.01 7.75
C HIS A 36 7.85 -6.59 6.54
N SER A 37 7.82 -5.30 6.21
CA SER A 37 7.08 -4.79 5.04
C SER A 37 7.95 -3.89 4.20
N ASN A 38 7.93 -4.08 2.88
CA ASN A 38 8.54 -3.18 1.90
C ASN A 38 7.50 -2.23 1.25
N SER A 39 6.23 -2.29 1.68
CA SER A 39 5.18 -1.37 1.24
C SER A 39 4.33 -0.93 2.44
N PRO A 40 4.90 -0.20 3.41
CA PRO A 40 4.11 0.35 4.52
C PRO A 40 3.19 1.46 4.00
N ILE A 41 1.88 1.29 4.19
CA ILE A 41 0.87 2.29 3.83
C ILE A 41 0.18 2.72 5.12
N ILE A 42 0.17 4.02 5.39
CA ILE A 42 -0.48 4.61 6.57
C ILE A 42 -1.40 5.72 6.09
N ASN A 43 -2.70 5.53 6.23
CA ASN A 43 -3.71 6.54 5.89
C ASN A 43 -4.62 6.76 7.08
N THR A 44 -4.20 7.63 8.00
CA THR A 44 -4.96 8.01 9.19
C THR A 44 -5.21 9.52 9.19
N PRO A 45 -6.25 10.02 9.88
CA PRO A 45 -6.47 11.46 10.01
C PRO A 45 -5.24 12.19 10.57
N ALA A 46 -4.56 11.59 11.55
CA ALA A 46 -3.36 12.15 12.16
C ALA A 46 -2.21 12.28 11.14
N THR A 47 -1.92 11.24 10.35
CA THR A 47 -0.87 11.30 9.32
C THR A 47 -1.22 12.27 8.20
N ASN A 48 -2.49 12.36 7.80
CA ASN A 48 -2.91 13.31 6.77
C ASN A 48 -2.75 14.76 7.24
N ILE A 49 -3.06 15.04 8.51
CA ILE A 49 -2.81 16.33 9.14
C ILE A 49 -1.29 16.62 9.19
N GLN A 50 -0.47 15.65 9.57
CA GLN A 50 1.00 15.80 9.57
C GLN A 50 1.56 16.10 8.18
N HIS A 51 1.05 15.45 7.13
CA HIS A 51 1.43 15.74 5.76
C HIS A 51 1.11 17.20 5.39
N ILE A 52 -0.12 17.66 5.67
CA ILE A 52 -0.54 19.04 5.40
C ILE A 52 0.39 20.04 6.11
N PHE A 53 0.62 19.87 7.41
CA PHE A 53 1.53 20.75 8.15
C PHE A 53 2.97 20.68 7.64
N GLY A 54 3.45 19.49 7.30
CA GLY A 54 4.79 19.28 6.75
C GLY A 54 5.01 19.97 5.39
N SER A 55 3.95 20.27 4.64
CA SER A 55 4.05 21.03 3.38
C SER A 55 4.23 22.54 3.56
N ILE A 56 3.90 23.06 4.74
CA ILE A 56 3.91 24.50 5.05
C ILE A 56 5.09 24.85 5.97
N LEU A 57 5.42 23.97 6.90
CA LEU A 57 6.49 24.18 7.88
C LEU A 57 7.88 24.01 7.24
N PRO A 58 8.91 24.73 7.72
CA PRO A 58 10.27 24.57 7.23
C PRO A 58 10.78 23.13 7.40
N SER A 59 11.59 22.67 6.45
CA SER A 59 12.26 21.37 6.53
C SER A 59 13.05 21.24 7.84
N ARG A 60 13.06 20.03 8.43
CA ARG A 60 13.55 19.65 9.79
C ARG A 60 12.56 19.74 10.95
N VAL A 61 11.42 20.42 10.83
CA VAL A 61 10.45 20.45 11.95
C VAL A 61 9.64 19.15 12.01
N MET A 62 9.23 18.63 10.86
CA MET A 62 8.30 17.49 10.77
C MET A 62 8.80 16.33 9.92
N VAL A 63 9.67 16.61 8.93
CA VAL A 63 10.27 15.60 8.05
C VAL A 63 11.79 15.81 8.01
N SER A 64 12.53 14.71 7.99
CA SER A 64 13.98 14.72 7.79
C SER A 64 14.30 15.31 6.42
N VAL A 65 15.37 16.12 6.33
CA VAL A 65 15.79 16.73 5.05
C VAL A 65 16.07 15.67 3.97
N HIS A 66 16.46 14.46 4.37
CA HIS A 66 16.78 13.38 3.44
C HIS A 66 15.54 12.72 2.85
N ASP A 67 14.41 12.79 3.57
CA ASP A 67 13.16 12.13 3.19
C ASP A 67 12.14 13.13 2.61
N GLU A 68 12.47 14.41 2.57
CA GLU A 68 11.57 15.48 2.13
C GLU A 68 11.05 15.24 0.70
N ASN A 69 11.93 14.83 -0.21
CA ASN A 69 11.60 14.57 -1.62
C ASN A 69 10.68 13.34 -1.83
N LEU A 70 10.57 12.47 -0.81
CA LEU A 70 9.69 11.29 -0.86
C LEU A 70 8.22 11.69 -0.68
N PHE A 71 7.95 12.78 0.06
CA PHE A 71 6.59 13.18 0.44
C PHE A 71 6.16 14.50 -0.20
N PHE A 72 7.10 15.39 -0.56
CA PHE A 72 6.81 16.72 -1.06
C PHE A 72 7.38 16.96 -2.47
N PRO A 73 6.77 17.87 -3.26
CA PRO A 73 5.56 18.64 -2.96
C PRO A 73 4.29 17.78 -2.97
N LEU A 74 3.38 18.00 -2.02
CA LEU A 74 2.23 17.11 -1.81
C LEU A 74 1.31 17.02 -3.01
N PHE A 75 1.06 18.14 -3.69
CA PHE A 75 0.09 18.18 -4.77
C PHE A 75 0.53 17.36 -5.97
N GLU A 76 1.83 17.37 -6.30
CA GLU A 76 2.39 16.53 -7.36
C GLU A 76 2.29 15.06 -6.98
N ARG A 77 2.68 14.69 -5.75
CA ARG A 77 2.57 13.31 -5.25
C ARG A 77 1.12 12.82 -5.23
N PHE A 78 0.20 13.67 -4.83
CA PHE A 78 -1.23 13.36 -4.88
C PHE A 78 -1.70 13.13 -6.32
N ASN A 79 -1.30 13.99 -7.25
CA ASN A 79 -1.66 13.85 -8.66
C ASN A 79 -1.06 12.59 -9.30
N ASP A 80 0.18 12.22 -8.95
CA ASP A 80 0.81 10.96 -9.38
C ASP A 80 0.00 9.77 -8.88
N ILE A 81 -0.30 9.71 -7.58
CA ILE A 81 -1.14 8.65 -7.00
C ILE A 81 -2.49 8.61 -7.69
N TRP A 82 -3.10 9.78 -7.93
CA TRP A 82 -4.44 9.84 -8.50
C TRP A 82 -4.49 9.30 -9.93
N ARG A 83 -3.47 9.58 -10.74
CA ARG A 83 -3.31 9.02 -12.08
C ARG A 83 -3.17 7.50 -12.08
N GLU A 84 -2.42 6.95 -11.13
CA GLU A 84 -2.15 5.50 -11.04
C GLU A 84 -3.32 4.70 -10.41
N THR A 85 -4.37 5.34 -9.91
CA THR A 85 -5.49 4.63 -9.25
C THR A 85 -6.51 3.99 -10.19
N GLY A 86 -6.35 4.13 -11.52
CA GLY A 86 -7.30 3.61 -12.52
C GLY A 86 -7.60 2.11 -12.36
N PRO A 87 -6.57 1.23 -12.39
CA PRO A 87 -6.76 -0.21 -12.22
C PRO A 87 -7.37 -0.57 -10.87
N LEU A 88 -7.01 0.16 -9.80
CA LEU A 88 -7.58 -0.05 -8.48
C LEU A 88 -9.09 0.23 -8.45
N HIS A 89 -9.56 1.32 -9.07
CA HIS A 89 -10.99 1.65 -9.12
C HIS A 89 -11.79 0.64 -9.93
N LEU A 90 -11.24 0.15 -11.05
CA LEU A 90 -11.90 -0.86 -11.87
C LEU A 90 -12.02 -2.19 -11.11
N HIS A 91 -10.92 -2.68 -10.54
CA HIS A 91 -10.92 -3.93 -9.78
C HIS A 91 -11.80 -3.87 -8.52
N THR A 92 -11.99 -2.71 -7.90
CA THR A 92 -12.82 -2.58 -6.69
C THR A 92 -14.30 -2.38 -6.97
N THR A 93 -14.69 -1.95 -8.18
CA THR A 93 -16.10 -1.68 -8.53
C THR A 93 -16.70 -2.70 -9.50
N LYS A 94 -15.92 -3.20 -10.46
CA LYS A 94 -16.37 -4.13 -11.50
C LYS A 94 -15.34 -5.24 -11.78
N PRO A 95 -14.95 -6.03 -10.77
CA PRO A 95 -13.94 -7.08 -10.93
C PRO A 95 -14.35 -8.14 -11.96
N ASP A 96 -15.63 -8.51 -12.04
CA ASP A 96 -16.08 -9.54 -12.98
C ASP A 96 -16.00 -9.07 -14.44
N THR A 97 -16.31 -7.79 -14.71
CA THR A 97 -16.26 -7.23 -16.06
C THR A 97 -14.85 -7.22 -16.62
N ILE A 98 -13.89 -6.70 -15.85
CA ILE A 98 -12.48 -6.68 -16.28
C ILE A 98 -11.87 -8.09 -16.25
N GLY A 99 -12.30 -8.94 -15.30
CA GLY A 99 -11.88 -10.33 -15.23
C GLY A 99 -12.30 -11.16 -16.43
N GLU A 100 -13.53 -10.96 -16.95
CA GLU A 100 -14.00 -11.62 -18.16
C GLU A 100 -13.18 -11.19 -19.40
N ASP A 101 -12.92 -9.89 -19.56
CA ASP A 101 -12.11 -9.36 -20.65
C ASP A 101 -10.68 -9.93 -20.63
N LEU A 102 -10.01 -9.88 -19.47
CA LEU A 102 -8.66 -10.43 -19.28
C LEU A 102 -8.59 -11.96 -19.44
N SER A 103 -9.70 -12.68 -19.24
CA SER A 103 -9.76 -14.14 -19.35
C SER A 103 -10.12 -14.65 -20.75
N LEU A 104 -10.95 -13.92 -21.50
CA LEU A 104 -11.54 -14.38 -22.77
C LEU A 104 -10.93 -13.75 -24.02
N TYR A 105 -10.30 -12.57 -23.93
CA TYR A 105 -9.81 -11.84 -25.10
C TYR A 105 -8.28 -11.67 -25.08
N VAL A 106 -7.61 -12.57 -25.80
CA VAL A 106 -6.22 -12.45 -26.32
C VAL A 106 -5.12 -12.31 -25.23
N PRO A 107 -4.07 -13.17 -25.23
CA PRO A 107 -2.96 -13.07 -24.27
C PRO A 107 -2.19 -11.74 -24.32
N ILE A 108 -2.44 -10.88 -25.32
CA ILE A 108 -1.85 -9.55 -25.45
C ILE A 108 -2.43 -8.56 -24.43
N ASN A 109 -3.70 -8.67 -24.06
CA ASN A 109 -4.36 -7.71 -23.16
C ASN A 109 -3.83 -7.81 -21.72
N ILE A 110 -3.25 -8.95 -21.33
CA ILE A 110 -2.55 -9.14 -20.06
C ILE A 110 -1.25 -8.29 -19.99
N PHE A 111 -0.68 -7.89 -21.13
CA PHE A 111 0.60 -7.18 -21.21
C PHE A 111 0.49 -5.69 -21.54
N VAL A 112 -0.72 -5.16 -21.82
CA VAL A 112 -0.91 -3.79 -22.35
C VAL A 112 -1.21 -2.75 -21.24
N GLU A 113 -1.39 -3.16 -19.98
CA GLU A 113 -1.71 -2.23 -18.87
C GLU A 113 -0.51 -1.47 -18.25
N ASN A 114 0.64 -1.33 -18.95
CA ASN A 114 1.77 -0.50 -18.47
C ASN A 114 2.02 0.73 -19.36
#